data_AF-A0A537HXQ4-F1
#
_entry.id   AF-A0A537HXQ4-F1
#
_cell.length_a   1.000
_cell.length_b   1.000
_cell.length_c   1.000
_cell.angle_alpha   90.00
_cell.angle_beta   90.00
_cell.angle_gamma   90.00
#
_symmetry.space_group_name_H-M   'P 1'
#
loop_
_entity.id
_entity.type
_entity.pdbx_description
1 polymer ?
#
loop_
_entity_poly.entity_id
_entity_poly.type
_entity_poly.pdbx_seq_one_letter_code
_entity_poly.pdbx_strand_id
1 'polypeptide(L)'
;MRILKKYDIKQSVRSDGSKRYWDFFFSGYYKGDFFIWKLKPELKEALEECGLVASIRPISLQRAFLFAWNPDNWDWKDLNENIEELYKTGKATQKWSCKSHKSVRPGDRAFIVKLGTNPKGIFASGKVVSEPFLSQHWSGEDKLVPRVVIEFDILLNPEKDPILLLDNLKAGNLKNQTWTPQASGISIKPEVLGELEEEWFEFLRNQNISHNPFIENKDLLQTYLEGSVAQVTQTRYERNIHARTECLKHFGYSCLVCDFNFEKHYGNIGYQFIHVHHLTQISSVGKEYKVNPIDDLRPVCPNCHAMLHKQNPPLSIEELKDLIKNK
;
A
#
# COMPACT_ATOMS: atom_id res chain seq x y z
N MET A 1 -3.33 29.60 11.98
CA MET A 1 -4.22 28.53 12.47
C MET A 1 -5.35 29.16 13.28
N ARG A 2 -6.63 28.84 13.02
CA ARG A 2 -7.78 29.49 13.70
C ARG A 2 -7.89 29.13 15.20
N ILE A 3 -7.54 27.90 15.58
CA ILE A 3 -7.53 27.41 16.98
C ILE A 3 -6.66 28.29 17.89
N LEU A 4 -5.44 28.65 17.48
CA LEU A 4 -4.51 29.48 18.25
C LEU A 4 -4.96 30.93 18.47
N LYS A 5 -6.06 31.36 17.82
CA LYS A 5 -6.69 32.67 18.07
C LYS A 5 -7.89 32.58 19.04
N LYS A 6 -8.37 31.37 19.32
CA LYS A 6 -9.57 31.12 20.15
C LYS A 6 -9.23 30.56 21.53
N TYR A 7 -8.05 29.97 21.69
CA TYR A 7 -7.58 29.34 22.92
C TYR A 7 -6.15 29.82 23.22
N ASP A 8 -5.85 30.12 24.48
CA ASP A 8 -4.51 30.57 24.91
C ASP A 8 -3.55 29.38 25.01
N ILE A 9 -2.87 29.09 23.90
CA ILE A 9 -2.03 27.90 23.75
C ILE A 9 -0.63 28.33 23.34
N LYS A 10 0.33 28.16 24.26
CA LYS A 10 1.75 28.44 24.00
C LYS A 10 2.31 27.46 22.96
N GLN A 11 2.64 28.00 21.80
CA GLN A 11 3.21 27.24 20.68
C GLN A 11 4.74 27.16 20.80
N SER A 12 5.31 25.98 20.60
CA SER A 12 6.77 25.78 20.55
C SER A 12 7.39 26.44 19.32
N VAL A 13 8.62 26.91 19.48
CA VAL A 13 9.39 27.65 18.46
C VAL A 13 10.70 26.90 18.22
N ARG A 14 11.17 26.87 16.97
CA ARG A 14 12.49 26.35 16.59
C ARG A 14 13.60 27.36 16.90
N SER A 15 14.85 26.91 16.85
CA SER A 15 16.04 27.75 17.00
C SER A 15 16.15 28.88 15.96
N ASP A 16 15.54 28.71 14.78
CA ASP A 16 15.44 29.72 13.71
C ASP A 16 14.27 30.73 13.92
N GLY A 17 13.55 30.66 15.05
CA GLY A 17 12.38 31.49 15.31
C GLY A 17 11.08 31.03 14.63
N SER A 18 11.11 29.98 13.80
CA SER A 18 9.93 29.46 13.13
C SER A 18 9.03 28.67 14.09
N LYS A 19 7.72 28.81 13.93
CA LYS A 19 6.72 28.15 14.79
C LYS A 19 6.56 26.67 14.42
N ARG A 20 6.46 25.81 15.42
CA ARG A 20 6.14 24.38 15.22
C ARG A 20 4.63 24.19 15.31
N TYR A 21 3.97 23.96 14.17
CA TYR A 21 2.52 23.80 14.11
C TYR A 21 2.04 22.40 14.51
N TRP A 22 2.85 21.38 14.24
CA TRP A 22 2.51 19.97 14.49
C TRP A 22 2.66 19.56 15.97
N ASP A 23 3.63 20.14 16.70
CA ASP A 23 3.82 20.01 18.16
C ASP A 23 2.56 20.31 18.99
N PHE A 24 1.54 20.97 18.41
CA PHE A 24 0.26 21.17 19.07
C PHE A 24 -0.50 19.83 19.24
N PHE A 25 -0.69 19.11 18.14
CA PHE A 25 -1.48 17.88 18.06
C PHE A 25 -0.66 16.61 18.35
N PHE A 26 0.64 16.65 18.04
CA PHE A 26 1.52 15.49 18.05
C PHE A 26 2.72 15.70 18.97
N SER A 27 3.07 14.64 19.68
CA SER A 27 4.41 14.39 20.23
C SER A 27 5.24 13.64 19.18
N GLY A 28 6.50 13.29 19.50
CA GLY A 28 7.28 12.41 18.65
C GLY A 28 8.67 12.13 19.20
N TYR A 29 9.38 11.21 18.55
CA TYR A 29 10.74 10.80 18.89
C TYR A 29 11.54 10.48 17.61
N TYR A 30 12.86 10.61 17.66
CA TYR A 30 13.72 10.23 16.55
C TYR A 30 14.03 8.72 16.58
N LYS A 31 13.97 8.07 15.41
CA LYS A 31 14.36 6.67 15.19
C LYS A 31 15.25 6.64 13.93
N GLY A 32 16.56 6.61 14.13
CA GLY A 32 17.52 6.95 13.06
C GLY A 32 17.35 8.41 12.60
N ASP A 33 17.42 8.64 11.30
CA ASP A 33 17.28 9.98 10.69
C ASP A 33 15.82 10.50 10.64
N PHE A 34 14.85 9.70 11.08
CA PHE A 34 13.42 9.98 10.94
C PHE A 34 12.78 10.40 12.27
N PHE A 35 11.85 11.36 12.21
CA PHE A 35 11.04 11.78 13.36
C PHE A 35 9.66 11.13 13.30
N ILE A 36 9.40 10.22 14.24
CA ILE A 36 8.13 9.48 14.35
C ILE A 36 7.13 10.35 15.12
N TRP A 37 6.05 10.76 14.45
CA TRP A 37 4.96 11.52 15.08
C TRP A 37 3.99 10.59 15.82
N LYS A 38 3.64 10.94 17.06
CA LYS A 38 2.69 10.22 17.91
C LYS A 38 1.63 11.19 18.42
N LEU A 39 0.36 10.91 18.14
CA LEU A 39 -0.77 11.71 18.64
C LEU A 39 -0.68 11.86 20.17
N LYS A 40 -0.91 13.07 20.69
CA LYS A 40 -0.87 13.30 22.13
C LYS A 40 -2.02 12.57 22.86
N PRO A 41 -1.83 12.08 24.10
CA PRO A 41 -2.85 11.35 24.85
C PRO A 41 -4.17 12.11 24.96
N GLU A 42 -4.12 13.40 25.29
CA GLU A 42 -5.29 14.26 25.53
C GLU A 42 -6.11 14.43 24.24
N LEU A 43 -5.45 14.45 23.08
CA LEU A 43 -6.12 14.52 21.78
C LEU A 43 -6.65 13.15 21.34
N LYS A 44 -6.00 12.05 21.71
CA LYS A 44 -6.54 10.69 21.52
C LYS A 44 -7.83 10.51 22.32
N GLU A 45 -7.80 10.88 23.60
CA GLU A 45 -8.96 10.84 24.51
C GLU A 45 -10.12 11.70 23.98
N ALA A 46 -9.86 12.93 23.54
CA ALA A 46 -10.89 13.79 22.94
C ALA A 46 -11.51 13.20 21.65
N LEU A 47 -10.73 12.50 20.82
CA LEU A 47 -11.25 11.81 19.63
C LEU A 47 -12.06 10.54 20.01
N GLU A 48 -11.70 9.87 21.10
CA GLU A 48 -12.45 8.77 21.70
C GLU A 48 -13.81 9.26 22.26
N GLU A 49 -13.84 10.32 23.07
CA GLU A 49 -15.06 10.92 23.64
C GLU A 49 -16.01 11.46 22.56
N CYS A 50 -15.48 12.09 21.51
CA CYS A 50 -16.27 12.59 20.39
C CYS A 50 -16.75 11.50 19.41
N GLY A 51 -16.45 10.22 19.66
CA GLY A 51 -16.83 9.10 18.80
C GLY A 51 -16.13 9.08 17.43
N LEU A 52 -15.12 9.95 17.22
CA LEU A 52 -14.43 10.13 15.95
C LEU A 52 -13.46 8.99 15.61
N VAL A 53 -13.25 8.07 16.55
CA VAL A 53 -12.49 6.82 16.35
C VAL A 53 -13.38 5.58 16.28
N ALA A 54 -14.71 5.70 16.23
CA ALA A 54 -15.61 4.54 16.28
C ALA A 54 -15.40 3.53 15.13
N SER A 55 -14.86 3.97 13.99
CA SER A 55 -14.43 3.14 12.85
C SER A 55 -12.99 2.61 12.97
N ILE A 56 -12.19 3.17 13.87
CA ILE A 56 -10.75 2.88 14.05
C ILE A 56 -10.59 1.91 15.22
N ARG A 57 -10.59 0.60 14.94
CA ARG A 57 -10.23 -0.39 15.97
C ARG A 57 -8.76 -0.23 16.35
N PRO A 58 -8.41 -0.01 17.62
CA PRO A 58 -7.02 -0.04 18.09
C PRO A 58 -6.35 -1.34 17.67
N ILE A 59 -5.09 -1.29 17.24
CA ILE A 59 -4.35 -2.47 16.77
C ILE A 59 -4.35 -3.59 17.82
N SER A 60 -4.24 -3.25 19.11
CA SER A 60 -4.33 -4.20 20.24
C SER A 60 -5.68 -4.91 20.40
N LEU A 61 -6.75 -4.44 19.74
CA LEU A 61 -8.07 -5.06 19.68
C LEU A 61 -8.38 -5.67 18.31
N GLN A 62 -7.47 -5.53 17.33
CA GLN A 62 -7.57 -6.23 16.05
C GLN A 62 -7.09 -7.66 16.21
N ARG A 63 -7.81 -8.59 15.58
CA ARG A 63 -7.41 -10.00 15.50
C ARG A 63 -6.57 -10.17 14.25
N ALA A 64 -5.42 -10.80 14.38
CA ALA A 64 -4.50 -10.99 13.27
C ALA A 64 -4.11 -12.46 13.12
N PHE A 65 -3.85 -12.87 11.88
CA PHE A 65 -3.48 -14.23 11.53
C PHE A 65 -2.29 -14.23 10.58
N LEU A 66 -1.33 -15.11 10.88
CA LEU A 66 -0.17 -15.40 10.05
C LEU A 66 -0.48 -16.66 9.25
N PHE A 67 -0.70 -16.52 7.95
CA PHE A 67 -0.87 -17.63 7.02
C PHE A 67 0.47 -18.03 6.43
N ALA A 68 0.66 -19.31 6.14
CA ALA A 68 1.88 -19.82 5.53
C ALA A 68 1.72 -20.07 4.04
N TRP A 69 2.74 -19.69 3.28
CA TRP A 69 3.01 -20.20 1.94
C TRP A 69 4.36 -20.95 1.95
N ASN A 70 4.42 -22.08 1.27
CA ASN A 70 5.66 -22.83 1.06
C ASN A 70 5.72 -23.22 -0.43
N PRO A 71 6.69 -22.68 -1.22
CA PRO A 71 6.81 -23.00 -2.63
C PRO A 71 7.12 -24.49 -2.88
N ASP A 72 7.79 -25.17 -1.94
CA ASP A 72 8.08 -26.62 -2.04
C ASP A 72 6.80 -27.47 -2.03
N ASN A 73 5.72 -26.94 -1.43
CA ASN A 73 4.44 -27.62 -1.29
C ASN A 73 3.38 -27.10 -2.27
N TRP A 74 3.39 -25.81 -2.59
CA TRP A 74 2.39 -25.18 -3.47
C TRP A 74 3.05 -24.12 -4.36
N ASP A 75 3.19 -24.48 -5.63
CA ASP A 75 3.53 -23.57 -6.73
C ASP A 75 2.39 -22.56 -6.95
N TRP A 76 2.61 -21.31 -6.55
CA TRP A 76 1.67 -20.20 -6.74
C TRP A 76 1.95 -19.51 -8.08
N LYS A 77 1.64 -20.24 -9.17
CA LYS A 77 1.87 -19.84 -10.57
C LYS A 77 1.45 -18.40 -10.87
N ASP A 78 0.27 -18.04 -10.40
CA ASP A 78 -0.35 -16.74 -10.69
C ASP A 78 0.18 -15.62 -9.78
N LEU A 79 1.19 -15.84 -8.92
CA LEU A 79 1.68 -14.86 -7.95
C LEU A 79 2.02 -13.51 -8.61
N ASN A 80 2.73 -13.54 -9.75
CA ASN A 80 3.05 -12.33 -10.50
C ASN A 80 1.80 -11.63 -11.05
N GLU A 81 0.81 -12.40 -11.50
CA GLU A 81 -0.48 -11.85 -11.97
C GLU A 81 -1.27 -11.21 -10.83
N ASN A 82 -1.25 -11.80 -9.63
CA ASN A 82 -1.86 -11.23 -8.42
C ASN A 82 -1.13 -9.95 -7.96
N ILE A 83 0.21 -9.90 -8.04
CA ILE A 83 0.98 -8.68 -7.77
C ILE A 83 0.62 -7.59 -8.78
N GLU A 84 0.52 -7.95 -10.06
CA GLU A 84 0.07 -7.03 -11.10
C GLU A 84 -1.39 -6.60 -10.93
N GLU A 85 -2.28 -7.48 -10.50
CA GLU A 85 -3.67 -7.16 -10.19
C GLU A 85 -3.73 -6.14 -9.05
N LEU A 86 -3.10 -6.44 -7.91
CA LEU A 86 -3.00 -5.54 -6.75
C LEU A 86 -2.49 -4.16 -7.17
N TYR A 87 -1.44 -4.13 -8.00
CA TYR A 87 -0.88 -2.91 -8.54
C TYR A 87 -1.83 -2.15 -9.48
N LYS A 88 -2.61 -2.85 -10.32
CA LYS A 88 -3.52 -2.24 -11.30
C LYS A 88 -4.81 -1.73 -10.65
N THR A 89 -5.39 -2.49 -9.74
CA THR A 89 -6.75 -2.28 -9.21
C THR A 89 -6.77 -1.75 -7.77
N GLY A 90 -5.63 -1.81 -7.06
CA GLY A 90 -5.55 -1.63 -5.61
C GLY A 90 -6.08 -2.83 -4.81
N LYS A 91 -6.42 -3.95 -5.47
CA LYS A 91 -7.05 -5.13 -4.87
C LYS A 91 -6.64 -6.41 -5.59
N ALA A 92 -5.88 -7.29 -4.93
CA ALA A 92 -5.78 -8.69 -5.31
C ALA A 92 -6.42 -9.55 -4.23
N THR A 93 -7.15 -10.59 -4.64
CA THR A 93 -7.83 -11.50 -3.70
C THR A 93 -7.44 -12.94 -3.92
N GLN A 94 -7.10 -13.66 -2.85
CA GLN A 94 -6.64 -15.04 -2.94
C GLN A 94 -7.16 -15.93 -1.80
N LYS A 95 -7.27 -17.23 -2.07
CA LYS A 95 -7.98 -18.20 -1.22
C LYS A 95 -7.03 -19.00 -0.32
N TRP A 96 -6.78 -18.53 0.92
CA TRP A 96 -5.98 -19.28 1.90
C TRP A 96 -6.76 -20.32 2.66
N SER A 97 -6.12 -21.44 2.98
CA SER A 97 -6.66 -22.41 3.92
C SER A 97 -6.64 -21.88 5.35
N CYS A 98 -7.79 -21.92 6.01
CA CYS A 98 -7.96 -21.62 7.43
C CYS A 98 -8.22 -22.89 8.26
N LYS A 99 -7.74 -24.07 7.81
CA LYS A 99 -7.99 -25.37 8.46
C LYS A 99 -7.67 -25.39 9.95
N SER A 100 -6.60 -24.71 10.36
CA SER A 100 -6.21 -24.60 11.77
C SER A 100 -7.07 -23.62 12.58
N HIS A 101 -7.77 -22.67 11.95
CA HIS A 101 -8.42 -21.52 12.59
C HIS A 101 -9.79 -21.19 11.99
N LYS A 102 -10.83 -21.93 12.40
CA LYS A 102 -12.23 -21.65 12.05
C LYS A 102 -12.80 -20.36 12.66
N SER A 103 -12.02 -19.69 13.52
CA SER A 103 -12.39 -18.44 14.19
C SER A 103 -12.08 -17.19 13.35
N VAL A 104 -11.41 -17.33 12.21
CA VAL A 104 -11.16 -16.22 11.26
C VAL A 104 -12.49 -15.64 10.76
N ARG A 105 -12.60 -14.32 10.65
CA ARG A 105 -13.78 -13.55 10.23
C ARG A 105 -13.40 -12.43 9.25
N PRO A 106 -14.34 -11.92 8.45
CA PRO A 106 -14.17 -10.67 7.71
C PRO A 106 -13.68 -9.53 8.60
N GLY A 107 -12.71 -8.75 8.11
CA GLY A 107 -12.06 -7.66 8.82
C GLY A 107 -10.89 -8.06 9.72
N ASP A 108 -10.65 -9.36 9.97
CA ASP A 108 -9.44 -9.81 10.65
C ASP A 108 -8.20 -9.49 9.78
N ARG A 109 -7.10 -9.07 10.42
CA ARG A 109 -5.83 -8.73 9.77
C ARG A 109 -5.10 -9.99 9.32
N ALA A 110 -4.49 -9.95 8.14
CA ALA A 110 -3.76 -11.08 7.58
C ALA A 110 -2.31 -10.70 7.23
N PHE A 111 -1.38 -11.60 7.54
CA PHE A 111 0.00 -11.58 7.09
C PHE A 111 0.35 -12.92 6.45
N ILE A 112 1.17 -12.94 5.39
CA ILE A 112 1.65 -14.17 4.77
C ILE A 112 3.15 -14.32 4.97
N VAL A 113 3.58 -15.45 5.52
CA VAL A 113 4.99 -15.84 5.67
C VAL A 113 5.39 -16.88 4.62
N LYS A 114 6.53 -16.66 3.97
CA LYS A 114 7.20 -17.66 3.12
C LYS A 114 8.06 -18.59 3.99
N LEU A 115 7.82 -19.88 3.86
CA LEU A 115 8.56 -20.98 4.48
C LEU A 115 9.24 -21.84 3.38
N GLY A 116 9.76 -23.02 3.74
CA GLY A 116 10.45 -23.92 2.80
C GLY A 116 11.87 -23.47 2.47
N THR A 117 12.03 -22.85 1.30
CA THR A 117 13.29 -22.27 0.82
C THR A 117 13.61 -20.90 1.44
N ASN A 118 14.89 -20.52 1.45
CA ASN A 118 15.33 -19.16 1.79
C ASN A 118 15.15 -18.21 0.58
N PRO A 119 15.00 -16.89 0.78
CA PRO A 119 14.77 -16.22 2.07
C PRO A 119 13.41 -16.61 2.67
N LYS A 120 13.32 -16.61 4.00
CA LYS A 120 12.10 -16.86 4.77
C LYS A 120 11.71 -15.60 5.49
N GLY A 121 10.44 -15.24 5.46
CA GLY A 121 9.97 -13.97 5.98
C GLY A 121 8.54 -13.64 5.59
N ILE A 122 8.02 -12.54 6.14
CA ILE A 122 6.72 -11.98 5.78
C ILE A 122 6.88 -11.17 4.49
N PHE A 123 6.00 -11.42 3.52
CA PHE A 123 6.07 -10.81 2.18
C PHE A 123 4.75 -10.20 1.71
N ALA A 124 3.68 -10.36 2.49
CA ALA A 124 2.37 -9.82 2.16
C ALA A 124 1.56 -9.51 3.42
N SER A 125 0.71 -8.51 3.31
CA SER A 125 -0.29 -8.12 4.32
C SER A 125 -1.62 -7.81 3.66
N GLY A 126 -2.70 -7.94 4.42
CA GLY A 126 -4.05 -7.73 3.91
C GLY A 126 -5.12 -7.86 4.99
N LYS A 127 -6.36 -8.05 4.54
CA LYS A 127 -7.54 -8.27 5.40
C LYS A 127 -8.34 -9.45 4.88
N VAL A 128 -8.93 -10.20 5.79
CA VAL A 128 -9.90 -11.23 5.40
C VAL A 128 -11.19 -10.55 4.96
N VAL A 129 -11.74 -10.97 3.82
CA VAL A 129 -12.97 -10.39 3.23
C VAL A 129 -14.10 -11.41 3.05
N SER A 130 -13.92 -12.66 3.50
CA SER A 130 -14.98 -13.67 3.52
C SER A 130 -15.08 -14.38 4.87
N GLU A 131 -16.27 -14.90 5.17
CA GLU A 131 -16.39 -15.98 6.16
C GLU A 131 -15.66 -17.25 5.69
N PRO A 132 -15.29 -18.17 6.59
CA PRO A 132 -14.73 -19.47 6.22
C PRO A 132 -15.71 -20.32 5.39
N PHE A 133 -15.30 -20.71 4.18
CA PHE A 133 -16.08 -21.54 3.28
C PHE A 133 -15.31 -22.81 2.86
N LEU A 134 -16.02 -23.88 2.51
CA LEU A 134 -15.40 -25.10 2.01
C LEU A 134 -15.09 -24.99 0.51
N SER A 135 -13.91 -25.42 0.10
CA SER A 135 -13.52 -25.52 -1.31
C SER A 135 -12.55 -26.68 -1.52
N GLN A 136 -12.41 -27.17 -2.76
CA GLN A 136 -11.51 -28.28 -3.07
C GLN A 136 -10.05 -27.95 -2.71
N HIS A 137 -9.32 -29.00 -2.31
CA HIS A 137 -7.89 -28.89 -2.04
C HIS A 137 -7.12 -28.62 -3.34
N TRP A 138 -6.02 -27.87 -3.26
CA TRP A 138 -5.22 -27.51 -4.44
C TRP A 138 -4.54 -28.73 -5.09
N SER A 139 -4.41 -29.85 -4.37
CA SER A 139 -3.81 -31.10 -4.88
C SER A 139 -4.78 -32.01 -5.64
N GLY A 140 -6.03 -31.59 -5.90
CA GLY A 140 -7.00 -32.35 -6.69
C GLY A 140 -7.63 -33.57 -6.01
N GLU A 141 -7.39 -33.80 -4.71
CA GLU A 141 -8.15 -34.79 -3.94
C GLU A 141 -9.58 -34.28 -3.65
N ASP A 142 -10.56 -35.20 -3.56
CA ASP A 142 -11.95 -34.95 -3.11
C ASP A 142 -12.07 -34.59 -1.60
N LYS A 143 -11.15 -33.78 -1.10
CA LYS A 143 -11.14 -33.25 0.26
C LYS A 143 -11.48 -31.77 0.22
N LEU A 144 -12.67 -31.45 0.73
CA LEU A 144 -13.07 -30.08 1.01
C LEU A 144 -12.24 -29.52 2.17
N VAL A 145 -11.56 -28.42 1.92
CA VAL A 145 -10.72 -27.72 2.89
C VAL A 145 -11.33 -26.34 3.16
N PRO A 146 -11.49 -25.93 4.44
CA PRO A 146 -11.96 -24.60 4.76
C PRO A 146 -10.92 -23.56 4.33
N ARG A 147 -11.41 -22.54 3.63
CA ARG A 147 -10.64 -21.40 3.14
C ARG A 147 -11.33 -20.09 3.50
N VAL A 148 -10.56 -19.01 3.43
CA VAL A 148 -11.02 -17.62 3.45
C VAL A 148 -10.45 -16.88 2.25
N VAL A 149 -11.14 -15.84 1.80
CA VAL A 149 -10.58 -14.87 0.85
C VAL A 149 -9.83 -13.80 1.64
N ILE A 150 -8.57 -13.57 1.27
CA ILE A 150 -7.75 -12.46 1.76
C ILE A 150 -7.65 -11.44 0.63
N GLU A 151 -8.03 -10.18 0.90
CA GLU A 151 -7.74 -9.01 0.07
C GLU A 151 -6.40 -8.44 0.53
N PHE A 152 -5.43 -8.37 -0.38
CA PHE A 152 -4.10 -7.83 -0.08
C PHE A 152 -4.08 -6.31 -0.10
N ASP A 153 -3.30 -5.71 0.82
CA ASP A 153 -2.87 -4.31 0.71
C ASP A 153 -1.40 -4.20 0.30
N ILE A 154 -0.58 -5.23 0.58
CA ILE A 154 0.78 -5.40 0.09
C ILE A 154 0.98 -6.86 -0.29
N LEU A 155 1.56 -7.11 -1.46
CA LEU A 155 2.00 -8.43 -1.92
C LEU A 155 3.31 -8.24 -2.70
N LEU A 156 4.40 -8.81 -2.20
CA LEU A 156 5.74 -8.75 -2.80
C LEU A 156 6.08 -10.09 -3.46
N ASN A 157 7.00 -10.11 -4.43
CA ASN A 157 7.55 -11.35 -4.98
C ASN A 157 8.77 -11.81 -4.15
N PRO A 158 8.71 -12.90 -3.37
CA PRO A 158 9.81 -13.28 -2.48
C PRO A 158 11.09 -13.80 -3.14
N GLU A 159 11.11 -13.94 -4.47
CA GLU A 159 12.28 -14.31 -5.26
C GLU A 159 13.00 -13.10 -5.86
N LYS A 160 12.30 -11.95 -5.97
CA LYS A 160 12.79 -10.74 -6.65
C LYS A 160 12.87 -9.53 -5.74
N ASP A 161 11.90 -9.40 -4.84
CA ASP A 161 11.77 -8.30 -3.91
C ASP A 161 12.34 -8.70 -2.54
N PRO A 162 12.89 -7.75 -1.78
CA PRO A 162 13.18 -7.97 -0.36
C PRO A 162 11.88 -8.32 0.39
N ILE A 163 12.02 -9.11 1.46
CA ILE A 163 10.92 -9.49 2.36
C ILE A 163 11.34 -9.28 3.82
N LEU A 164 10.38 -9.13 4.74
CA LEU A 164 10.68 -8.99 6.17
C LEU A 164 11.17 -10.33 6.74
N LEU A 165 12.48 -10.48 6.89
CA LEU A 165 13.13 -11.74 7.22
C LEU A 165 12.74 -12.26 8.61
N LEU A 166 12.77 -13.59 8.78
CA LEU A 166 12.51 -14.24 10.08
C LEU A 166 13.44 -13.78 11.20
N ASP A 167 14.62 -13.22 10.90
CA ASP A 167 15.56 -12.75 11.93
C ASP A 167 15.13 -11.41 12.55
N ASN A 168 14.48 -10.52 11.79
CA ASN A 168 13.80 -9.33 12.32
C ASN A 168 12.73 -9.73 13.35
N LEU A 169 11.98 -10.80 13.05
CA LEU A 169 10.88 -11.31 13.88
C LEU A 169 11.33 -12.02 15.17
N LYS A 170 12.64 -12.13 15.42
CA LYS A 170 13.22 -12.68 16.67
C LYS A 170 13.63 -11.61 17.68
N ALA A 171 13.48 -10.33 17.35
CA ALA A 171 13.75 -9.21 18.25
C ALA A 171 12.59 -8.97 19.24
N GLY A 172 12.82 -8.07 20.20
CA GLY A 172 11.79 -7.45 21.04
C GLY A 172 10.78 -8.41 21.70
N ASN A 173 9.49 -8.10 21.55
CA ASN A 173 8.38 -8.98 21.92
C ASN A 173 7.98 -9.93 20.77
N LEU A 174 8.37 -9.65 19.52
CA LEU A 174 8.08 -10.53 18.37
C LEU A 174 8.57 -11.96 18.61
N LYS A 175 9.69 -12.16 19.33
CA LYS A 175 10.19 -13.48 19.76
C LYS A 175 9.18 -14.35 20.53
N ASN A 176 8.13 -13.74 21.12
CA ASN A 176 7.11 -14.43 21.90
C ASN A 176 6.02 -15.08 21.02
N GLN A 177 6.09 -14.92 19.69
CA GLN A 177 5.19 -15.46 18.68
C GLN A 177 5.90 -16.51 17.82
N THR A 178 5.17 -17.56 17.41
CA THR A 178 5.66 -18.52 16.43
C THR A 178 5.43 -17.97 15.01
N TRP A 179 6.52 -17.67 14.30
CA TRP A 179 6.48 -17.17 12.91
C TRP A 179 6.61 -18.26 11.84
N THR A 180 6.83 -19.51 12.25
CA THR A 180 7.00 -20.68 11.38
C THR A 180 5.94 -21.75 11.65
N PRO A 181 4.64 -21.46 11.40
CA PRO A 181 3.56 -22.40 11.69
C PRO A 181 3.72 -23.71 10.88
N GLN A 182 3.46 -24.84 11.52
CA GLN A 182 3.53 -26.19 10.93
C GLN A 182 2.29 -26.56 10.09
N ALA A 183 1.36 -25.63 9.93
CA ALA A 183 0.09 -25.79 9.24
C ALA A 183 -0.24 -24.50 8.46
N SER A 184 -1.44 -24.41 7.87
CA SER A 184 -1.79 -23.30 6.96
C SER A 184 -1.79 -21.90 7.59
N GLY A 185 -1.73 -21.80 8.92
CA GLY A 185 -1.47 -20.55 9.64
C GLY A 185 -1.55 -20.68 11.16
N ILE A 186 -1.32 -19.56 11.84
CA ILE A 186 -1.43 -19.37 13.30
C ILE A 186 -2.04 -18.00 13.62
N SER A 187 -2.79 -17.88 14.72
CA SER A 187 -3.18 -16.58 15.26
C SER A 187 -1.94 -15.80 15.73
N ILE A 188 -1.88 -14.52 15.40
CA ILE A 188 -0.89 -13.59 15.94
C ILE A 188 -1.42 -13.08 17.28
N LYS A 189 -0.58 -13.16 18.31
CA LYS A 189 -0.87 -12.66 19.66
C LYS A 189 -1.15 -11.15 19.66
N PRO A 190 -2.24 -10.65 20.29
CA PRO A 190 -2.54 -9.21 20.34
C PRO A 190 -1.39 -8.37 20.91
N GLU A 191 -0.64 -8.90 21.88
CA GLU A 191 0.50 -8.23 22.50
C GLU A 191 1.72 -8.03 21.57
N VAL A 192 1.85 -8.80 20.48
CA VAL A 192 2.94 -8.61 19.48
C VAL A 192 2.49 -7.87 18.23
N LEU A 193 1.17 -7.74 17.99
CA LEU A 193 0.64 -7.22 16.73
C LEU A 193 1.03 -5.76 16.47
N GLY A 194 1.08 -4.93 17.51
CA GLY A 194 1.53 -3.54 17.37
C GLY A 194 3.00 -3.42 16.95
N GLU A 195 3.87 -4.25 17.53
CA GLU A 195 5.29 -4.32 17.18
C GLU A 195 5.50 -4.90 15.77
N LEU A 196 4.62 -5.84 15.35
CA LEU A 196 4.66 -6.41 14.00
C LEU A 196 4.27 -5.38 12.93
N GLU A 197 3.19 -4.63 13.13
CA GLU A 197 2.79 -3.57 12.18
C GLU A 197 3.85 -2.45 12.12
N GLU A 198 4.52 -2.13 13.23
CA GLU A 198 5.64 -1.17 13.24
C GLU A 198 6.85 -1.70 12.45
N GLU A 199 7.30 -2.93 12.69
CA GLU A 199 8.43 -3.52 11.96
C GLU A 199 8.11 -3.73 10.47
N TRP A 200 6.87 -4.11 10.13
CA TRP A 200 6.40 -4.22 8.75
C TRP A 200 6.34 -2.85 8.06
N PHE A 201 5.80 -1.83 8.72
CA PHE A 201 5.80 -0.46 8.20
C PHE A 201 7.23 0.06 7.98
N GLU A 202 8.12 -0.11 8.95
CA GLU A 202 9.52 0.32 8.85
C GLU A 202 10.29 -0.43 7.76
N PHE A 203 10.05 -1.74 7.62
CA PHE A 203 10.56 -2.53 6.50
C PHE A 203 10.12 -1.94 5.16
N LEU A 204 8.82 -1.76 4.93
CA LEU A 204 8.29 -1.20 3.67
C LEU A 204 8.84 0.20 3.41
N ARG A 205 8.88 1.05 4.44
CA ARG A 205 9.42 2.42 4.39
C ARG A 205 10.89 2.43 3.97
N ASN A 206 11.71 1.55 4.54
CA ASN A 206 13.14 1.45 4.21
C ASN A 206 13.39 0.89 2.79
N GLN A 207 12.48 0.07 2.26
CA GLN A 207 12.54 -0.41 0.86
C GLN A 207 11.95 0.59 -0.15
N ASN A 208 11.54 1.80 0.28
CA ASN A 208 10.78 2.76 -0.53
C ASN A 208 9.50 2.15 -1.14
N ILE A 209 8.87 1.21 -0.45
CA ILE A 209 7.56 0.67 -0.79
C ILE A 209 6.53 1.58 -0.12
N SER A 210 6.15 2.66 -0.81
CA SER A 210 5.33 3.72 -0.21
C SER A 210 3.89 3.26 0.04
N HIS A 211 3.60 2.91 1.28
CA HIS A 211 2.23 2.85 1.78
C HIS A 211 1.78 4.27 2.18
N ASN A 212 0.66 4.75 1.63
CA ASN A 212 -0.06 5.89 2.20
C ASN A 212 -1.31 5.37 2.93
N PRO A 213 -1.24 5.09 4.24
CA PRO A 213 -2.38 4.58 5.01
C PRO A 213 -3.52 5.60 5.19
N PHE A 214 -3.33 6.85 4.73
CA PHE A 214 -4.26 7.97 4.95
C PHE A 214 -5.13 8.32 3.74
N ILE A 215 -5.20 7.47 2.70
CA ILE A 215 -6.30 7.57 1.74
C ILE A 215 -7.56 6.98 2.39
N GLU A 216 -8.32 7.85 3.07
CA GLU A 216 -9.72 7.57 3.38
C GLU A 216 -10.47 7.33 2.06
N ASN A 217 -10.81 6.07 1.77
CA ASN A 217 -11.82 5.75 0.76
C ASN A 217 -13.20 6.05 1.36
N LYS A 218 -13.50 7.35 1.47
CA LYS A 218 -14.74 7.86 2.04
C LYS A 218 -15.80 7.96 0.95
N ASP A 219 -16.48 6.85 0.73
CA ASP A 219 -17.95 6.80 0.75
C ASP A 219 -18.45 5.35 0.57
N LEU A 220 -18.72 4.69 1.71
CA LEU A 220 -19.56 3.50 1.75
C LEU A 220 -21.02 3.91 1.99
N LEU A 221 -21.75 4.16 0.90
CA LEU A 221 -23.21 4.15 0.91
C LEU A 221 -23.72 3.31 -0.29
N GLN A 222 -24.14 2.08 0.03
CA GLN A 222 -24.98 1.21 -0.81
C GLN A 222 -26.21 2.03 -1.33
N THR A 223 -26.63 2.08 -2.60
CA THR A 223 -27.06 1.03 -3.58
C THR A 223 -27.54 1.76 -4.88
N TYR A 224 -28.01 1.20 -6.01
CA TYR A 224 -28.46 -0.14 -6.49
C TYR A 224 -28.05 -0.35 -7.98
N LEU A 225 -28.56 -1.41 -8.65
CA LEU A 225 -28.58 -1.62 -10.11
C LEU A 225 -29.82 -0.92 -10.74
N GLU A 226 -29.89 -0.53 -12.02
CA GLU A 226 -29.76 -1.34 -13.25
C GLU A 226 -29.44 -0.45 -14.49
N GLY A 227 -28.92 -1.03 -15.58
CA GLY A 227 -28.62 -0.32 -16.83
C GLY A 227 -27.13 -0.36 -17.20
N SER A 228 -26.67 -1.50 -17.72
CA SER A 228 -25.24 -1.83 -17.83
C SER A 228 -24.43 -0.90 -18.74
N VAL A 229 -23.48 -0.17 -18.15
CA VAL A 229 -22.19 0.13 -18.79
C VAL A 229 -21.09 -0.13 -17.76
N ALA A 230 -20.17 -1.05 -18.06
CA ALA A 230 -19.03 -1.35 -17.21
C ALA A 230 -18.16 -0.09 -17.05
N GLN A 231 -18.08 0.46 -15.83
CA GLN A 231 -17.25 1.63 -15.56
C GLN A 231 -15.87 1.22 -15.07
N VAL A 232 -14.97 1.11 -16.05
CA VAL A 232 -13.52 1.15 -15.86
C VAL A 232 -13.15 2.44 -15.13
N THR A 233 -12.41 2.33 -14.03
CA THR A 233 -11.77 3.47 -13.36
C THR A 233 -10.27 3.24 -13.32
N GLN A 234 -9.50 4.30 -13.54
CA GLN A 234 -8.16 4.19 -14.13
C GLN A 234 -7.06 3.80 -13.13
N THR A 235 -6.18 2.92 -13.60
CA THR A 235 -4.90 2.53 -12.98
C THR A 235 -4.05 3.75 -12.61
N ARG A 236 -3.47 3.79 -11.40
CA ARG A 236 -2.36 4.73 -11.11
C ARG A 236 -1.03 4.00 -10.99
N TYR A 237 -0.20 4.28 -11.98
CA TYR A 237 1.16 3.79 -12.09
C TYR A 237 2.09 4.54 -11.14
N GLU A 238 2.90 3.82 -10.33
CA GLU A 238 4.20 4.28 -9.83
C GLU A 238 5.06 3.09 -9.36
N ARG A 239 5.62 2.34 -10.32
CA ARG A 239 6.24 1.01 -10.10
C ARG A 239 7.70 1.03 -9.58
N ASN A 240 8.32 2.20 -9.49
CA ASN A 240 9.67 2.37 -8.92
C ASN A 240 9.88 3.82 -8.49
N ILE A 241 10.01 4.06 -7.18
CA ILE A 241 10.18 5.42 -6.63
C ILE A 241 11.50 6.05 -7.06
N HIS A 242 12.59 5.29 -7.14
CA HIS A 242 13.88 5.80 -7.60
C HIS A 242 13.82 6.26 -9.07
N ALA A 243 13.20 5.46 -9.96
CA ALA A 243 13.06 5.84 -11.36
C ALA A 243 12.15 7.07 -11.53
N ARG A 244 11.08 7.19 -10.75
CA ARG A 244 10.29 8.43 -10.66
C ARG A 244 11.13 9.61 -10.16
N THR A 245 11.89 9.44 -9.09
CA THR A 245 12.72 10.50 -8.50
C THR A 245 13.77 11.01 -9.48
N GLU A 246 14.51 10.13 -10.18
CA GLU A 246 15.49 10.55 -11.18
C GLU A 246 14.85 11.19 -12.41
N CYS A 247 13.70 10.68 -12.88
CA CYS A 247 12.90 11.31 -13.93
C CYS A 247 12.48 12.74 -13.54
N LEU A 248 11.99 12.95 -12.32
CA LEU A 248 11.53 14.26 -11.85
C LEU A 248 12.68 15.22 -11.48
N LYS A 249 13.84 14.70 -11.05
CA LYS A 249 15.07 15.50 -10.94
C LYS A 249 15.53 16.04 -12.29
N HIS A 250 15.36 15.26 -13.36
CA HIS A 250 15.79 15.63 -14.71
C HIS A 250 14.78 16.55 -15.43
N PHE A 251 13.51 16.14 -15.49
CA PHE A 251 12.46 16.84 -16.25
C PHE A 251 11.61 17.83 -15.44
N GLY A 252 11.67 17.77 -14.10
CA GLY A 252 10.85 18.61 -13.21
C GLY A 252 9.38 18.20 -13.13
N TYR A 253 8.56 19.10 -12.56
CA TYR A 253 7.15 18.87 -12.20
C TYR A 253 6.15 19.56 -13.13
N SER A 254 6.55 19.87 -14.37
CA SER A 254 5.66 20.40 -15.40
C SER A 254 5.25 19.28 -16.35
N CYS A 255 4.00 19.27 -16.80
CA CYS A 255 3.51 18.29 -17.77
C CYS A 255 4.18 18.48 -19.13
N LEU A 256 4.92 17.49 -19.64
CA LEU A 256 5.58 17.62 -20.94
C LEU A 256 4.63 17.62 -22.15
N VAL A 257 3.32 17.41 -21.96
CA VAL A 257 2.30 17.50 -23.01
C VAL A 257 1.64 18.88 -23.09
N CYS A 258 1.37 19.52 -21.94
CA CYS A 258 0.55 20.74 -21.88
C CYS A 258 1.11 21.83 -20.94
N ASP A 259 2.36 21.68 -20.52
CA ASP A 259 3.13 22.57 -19.62
C ASP A 259 2.51 22.85 -18.24
N PHE A 260 1.35 22.26 -17.94
CA PHE A 260 0.65 22.44 -16.68
C PHE A 260 1.49 21.97 -15.49
N ASN A 261 1.62 22.84 -14.48
CA ASN A 261 2.39 22.60 -13.27
C ASN A 261 1.47 22.87 -12.06
N PHE A 262 1.25 21.83 -11.24
CA PHE A 262 0.29 21.88 -10.15
C PHE A 262 0.70 22.84 -9.03
N GLU A 263 1.99 22.91 -8.71
CA GLU A 263 2.51 23.81 -7.68
C GLU A 263 2.39 25.28 -8.10
N LYS A 264 2.68 25.59 -9.37
CA LYS A 264 2.50 26.96 -9.90
C LYS A 264 1.03 27.40 -9.94
N HIS A 265 0.10 26.48 -10.23
CA HIS A 265 -1.31 26.82 -10.41
C HIS A 265 -2.12 26.77 -9.10
N TYR A 266 -1.87 25.78 -8.25
CA TYR A 266 -2.61 25.55 -7.00
C TYR A 266 -1.82 25.90 -5.72
N GLY A 267 -0.54 26.28 -5.85
CA GLY A 267 0.34 26.51 -4.70
C GLY A 267 0.67 25.19 -3.97
N ASN A 268 0.81 25.28 -2.65
CA ASN A 268 1.31 24.18 -1.81
C ASN A 268 0.52 22.86 -1.92
N ILE A 269 -0.77 22.88 -2.29
CA ILE A 269 -1.55 21.63 -2.48
C ILE A 269 -1.15 20.87 -3.75
N GLY A 270 -0.46 21.54 -4.68
CA GLY A 270 0.12 20.94 -5.89
C GLY A 270 1.61 20.60 -5.76
N TYR A 271 2.21 20.78 -4.59
CA TYR A 271 3.63 20.51 -4.35
C TYR A 271 3.99 19.06 -4.72
N GLN A 272 4.99 18.91 -5.61
CA GLN A 272 5.42 17.64 -6.20
C GLN A 272 4.34 16.78 -6.90
N PHE A 273 3.14 17.33 -7.15
CA PHE A 273 2.03 16.55 -7.71
C PHE A 273 2.07 16.47 -9.24
N ILE A 274 2.53 15.35 -9.77
CA ILE A 274 2.49 15.00 -11.19
C ILE A 274 2.54 13.47 -11.38
N HIS A 275 2.09 12.91 -12.50
CA HIS A 275 2.34 11.51 -12.86
C HIS A 275 3.66 11.35 -13.61
N VAL A 276 4.17 10.13 -13.71
CA VAL A 276 5.20 9.74 -14.68
C VAL A 276 4.63 8.64 -15.60
N HIS A 277 4.60 8.92 -16.90
CA HIS A 277 4.17 8.00 -17.96
C HIS A 277 5.37 7.25 -18.56
N HIS A 278 5.15 6.01 -19.01
CA HIS A 278 6.17 5.18 -19.66
C HIS A 278 5.97 5.22 -21.18
N LEU A 279 7.01 5.62 -21.92
CA LEU A 279 7.04 5.69 -23.39
C LEU A 279 7.14 4.29 -24.03
N THR A 280 7.88 3.39 -23.40
CA THR A 280 8.01 1.99 -23.79
C THR A 280 6.93 1.14 -23.11
N GLN A 281 6.18 0.38 -23.90
CA GLN A 281 5.22 -0.59 -23.38
C GLN A 281 5.95 -1.76 -22.72
N ILE A 282 5.85 -1.89 -21.40
CA ILE A 282 6.31 -3.09 -20.69
C ILE A 282 5.52 -4.34 -21.12
N SER A 283 4.28 -4.18 -21.59
CA SER A 283 3.42 -5.27 -22.09
C SER A 283 3.92 -6.00 -23.33
N SER A 284 4.80 -5.40 -24.15
CA SER A 284 5.39 -6.04 -25.34
C SER A 284 6.79 -6.63 -25.10
N VAL A 285 7.38 -6.39 -23.93
CA VAL A 285 8.71 -6.88 -23.54
C VAL A 285 8.55 -7.88 -22.39
N GLY A 286 8.28 -9.14 -22.72
CA GLY A 286 8.07 -10.24 -21.76
C GLY A 286 9.32 -10.71 -20.99
N LYS A 287 10.22 -9.79 -20.63
CA LYS A 287 11.44 -10.01 -19.84
C LYS A 287 11.70 -8.78 -18.96
N GLU A 288 12.47 -8.97 -17.90
CA GLU A 288 12.88 -7.88 -16.99
C GLU A 288 13.55 -6.74 -17.76
N TYR A 289 12.84 -5.62 -17.86
CA TYR A 289 13.30 -4.42 -18.55
C TYR A 289 13.89 -3.44 -17.55
N LYS A 290 15.15 -3.05 -17.76
CA LYS A 290 15.77 -1.95 -17.00
C LYS A 290 15.20 -0.63 -17.49
N VAL A 291 14.17 -0.14 -16.80
CA VAL A 291 13.60 1.20 -17.02
C VAL A 291 14.69 2.26 -16.83
N ASN A 292 14.98 3.00 -17.89
CA ASN A 292 15.85 4.17 -17.85
C ASN A 292 15.00 5.41 -17.47
N PRO A 293 15.28 6.08 -16.34
CA PRO A 293 14.49 7.22 -15.87
C PRO A 293 14.46 8.44 -16.82
N ILE A 294 15.42 8.55 -17.73
CA ILE A 294 15.54 9.65 -18.67
C ILE A 294 14.99 9.27 -20.05
N ASP A 295 15.21 8.03 -20.50
CA ASP A 295 14.79 7.63 -21.84
C ASP A 295 13.35 7.12 -21.89
N ASP A 296 12.90 6.34 -20.89
CA ASP A 296 11.59 5.70 -20.89
C ASP A 296 10.47 6.50 -20.23
N LEU A 297 10.80 7.49 -19.39
CA LEU A 297 9.84 8.11 -18.48
C LEU A 297 9.60 9.60 -18.78
N ARG A 298 8.34 10.05 -18.72
CA ARG A 298 7.99 11.48 -18.93
C ARG A 298 6.98 11.98 -17.88
N PRO A 299 7.22 13.13 -17.21
CA PRO A 299 6.22 13.71 -16.32
C PRO A 299 5.02 14.26 -17.09
N VAL A 300 3.80 13.90 -16.66
CA VAL A 300 2.53 14.32 -17.27
C VAL A 300 1.45 14.58 -16.23
N CYS A 301 0.53 15.51 -16.50
CA CYS A 301 -0.61 15.74 -15.62
C CYS A 301 -1.62 14.56 -15.69
N PRO A 302 -2.50 14.36 -14.70
CA PRO A 302 -3.56 13.35 -14.73
C PRO A 302 -4.39 13.31 -16.01
N ASN A 303 -4.78 14.48 -16.53
CA ASN A 303 -5.63 14.55 -17.71
C ASN A 303 -4.88 14.05 -18.96
N CYS A 304 -3.64 14.51 -19.17
CA CYS A 304 -2.81 14.02 -20.28
C CYS A 304 -2.45 12.54 -20.11
N HIS A 305 -2.15 12.08 -18.89
CA HIS A 305 -1.87 10.66 -18.62
C HIS A 305 -3.05 9.76 -19.02
N ALA A 306 -4.27 10.16 -18.67
CA ALA A 306 -5.49 9.46 -19.07
C ALA A 306 -5.73 9.47 -20.59
N MET A 307 -5.37 10.56 -21.28
CA MET A 307 -5.51 10.66 -22.74
C MET A 307 -4.48 9.81 -23.49
N LEU A 308 -3.22 9.75 -23.02
CA LEU A 308 -2.18 8.89 -23.62
C LEU A 308 -2.64 7.42 -23.63
N HIS A 309 -3.20 6.95 -22.52
CA HIS A 309 -3.72 5.59 -22.37
C HIS A 309 -5.14 5.36 -22.91
N LYS A 310 -5.71 6.29 -23.70
CA LYS A 310 -7.07 6.14 -24.23
C LYS A 310 -7.20 5.10 -25.35
N GLN A 311 -6.07 4.67 -25.91
CA GLN A 311 -5.94 3.63 -26.94
C GLN A 311 -4.78 2.67 -26.61
N ASN A 312 -4.75 1.52 -27.27
CA ASN A 312 -3.64 0.56 -27.23
C ASN A 312 -3.18 0.25 -28.67
N PRO A 313 -1.94 0.61 -29.08
CA PRO A 313 -0.90 1.26 -28.29
C PRO A 313 -1.27 2.67 -27.80
N PRO A 314 -0.78 3.11 -26.63
CA PRO A 314 -0.93 4.48 -26.15
C PRO A 314 -0.43 5.49 -27.19
N LEU A 315 -1.02 6.68 -27.18
CA LEU A 315 -0.49 7.82 -27.95
C LEU A 315 0.90 8.19 -27.42
N SER A 316 1.78 8.62 -28.30
CA SER A 316 3.01 9.29 -27.93
C SER A 316 2.74 10.71 -27.39
N ILE A 317 3.75 11.26 -26.70
CA ILE A 317 3.72 12.63 -26.18
C ILE A 317 3.54 13.65 -27.30
N GLU A 318 4.17 13.45 -28.46
CA GLU A 318 4.07 14.38 -29.60
C GLU A 318 2.72 14.29 -30.31
N GLU A 319 2.16 13.09 -30.52
CA GLU A 319 0.79 12.95 -31.07
C GLU A 319 -0.25 13.65 -30.18
N LEU A 320 -0.14 13.51 -28.85
CA LEU A 320 -1.07 14.19 -27.95
C LEU A 320 -0.85 15.71 -27.89
N LYS A 321 0.39 16.20 -28.03
CA LYS A 321 0.67 17.64 -28.19
C LYS A 321 0.03 18.19 -29.45
N ASP A 322 0.16 17.50 -30.58
CA ASP A 322 -0.36 17.96 -31.86
C ASP A 322 -1.89 17.96 -31.87
N LEU A 323 -2.54 16.99 -31.22
CA LEU A 323 -4.00 17.00 -30.98
C LEU A 323 -4.47 18.18 -30.09
N ILE A 324 -3.61 18.71 -29.23
CA ILE A 324 -3.91 19.88 -28.39
C ILE A 324 -3.63 21.19 -29.14
N LYS A 325 -2.58 21.24 -29.98
CA LYS A 325 -2.21 22.43 -30.78
C LYS A 325 -3.10 22.67 -32.00
N ASN A 326 -3.68 21.62 -32.57
CA ASN A 326 -4.57 21.71 -33.75
C ASN A 326 -6.03 22.02 -33.35
N LYS A 327 -6.22 22.89 -32.35
CA LYS A 327 -7.51 23.39 -31.84
C LYS A 327 -7.44 24.89 -31.54
#